data_AF-A0A8T1QK46-F1
#
_entry.id   AF-A0A8T1QK46-F1
#
_cell.length_a   1.000
_cell.length_b   1.000
_cell.length_c   1.000
_cell.angle_alpha   90.00
_cell.angle_beta   90.00
_cell.angle_gamma   90.00
#
_symmetry.space_group_name_H-M   'P 1'
#
loop_
_entity.id
_entity.type
_entity.pdbx_description
1 polymer ?
#
loop_
_entity_poly.entity_id
_entity_poly.type
_entity_poly.pdbx_seq_one_letter_code
_entity_poly.pdbx_strand_id
1 'polypeptide(L)'
;MEEILSLEGETDSIPPNSAQYQETIVNGNPPMPGAAQNPTSTGSDGPDSDCESGSDSDSEDEVEQNLQLQTLEAELSSNPCNYEAHVQYIRLLRKMGAIEKLRLAREAMSELFPLTPTMWQEWAKDEASIGTGPEAVHAIEKIYQRGVLDYLSVSLWCEYLSFVLKSEEMVRDCSSADISKARNLFESALTAAGLHVAEGMKIWEAYRDFEQTIFQTIDPSDIQAKEKQIQRIRTIFHRQLSVPLVNMRSTLQAYSAWEMEQRNDLAVESSDLDGVPSHIASAYQRALEGYNARVHLEEQILRQDMSESEKLQQYMIYLKFEQSSGDPARVQVLYERAIADFPLSSDLWLDYTRYLDKTFKGGKIVREVYCRATKNCPWVGELWVRYLLCLERGNASEKELASVFGKSLQCTFSTIDEYLDLFLTRVDGLRRRLLFTTEVEDVLNYSLIRETFQNASDYLLQHLKNTDGLVHLHGYWARLELSLGTDLVAARGVWESLLRICGSMLEAWQGYIAMEIELGHINEARSLYKRCYSKRFPGTGSENRSGHLPFVVTL
;
A
#
# COMPACT_ATOMS: atom_id res chain seq x y z
N MET A 1 -34.43 49.38 -2.68
CA MET A 1 -33.74 50.02 -3.82
C MET A 1 -32.87 48.97 -4.48
N GLU A 2 -33.46 47.91 -5.06
CA GLU A 2 -34.37 47.89 -6.25
C GLU A 2 -33.59 48.16 -7.54
N GLU A 3 -33.78 47.45 -8.66
CA GLU A 3 -34.61 46.26 -8.92
C GLU A 3 -34.08 45.53 -10.19
N ILE A 4 -34.18 44.19 -10.18
CA ILE A 4 -34.74 43.31 -11.23
C ILE A 4 -34.37 43.60 -12.72
N LEU A 5 -33.78 42.60 -13.38
CA LEU A 5 -34.46 41.86 -14.47
C LEU A 5 -33.74 40.55 -14.84
N SER A 6 -34.44 39.44 -14.61
CA SER A 6 -34.10 38.10 -15.11
C SER A 6 -34.34 37.99 -16.62
N LEU A 7 -33.71 37.02 -17.28
CA LEU A 7 -34.39 36.16 -18.26
C LEU A 7 -33.58 34.89 -18.52
N GLU A 8 -34.31 33.77 -18.60
CA GLU A 8 -33.79 32.41 -18.81
C GLU A 8 -33.51 32.14 -20.29
N GLY A 9 -32.77 31.06 -20.55
CA GLY A 9 -32.42 30.61 -21.90
C GLY A 9 -31.85 29.20 -21.88
N GLU A 10 -32.72 28.20 -21.72
CA GLU A 10 -32.36 26.79 -21.89
C GLU A 10 -31.94 26.51 -23.34
N THR A 11 -30.84 25.81 -23.53
CA THR A 11 -30.58 25.05 -24.76
C THR A 11 -29.97 23.70 -24.41
N ASP A 12 -30.77 22.64 -24.52
CA ASP A 12 -30.28 21.26 -24.54
C ASP A 12 -29.17 21.10 -25.58
N SER A 13 -28.10 20.39 -25.22
CA SER A 13 -27.04 19.99 -26.15
C SER A 13 -26.48 18.63 -25.75
N ILE A 14 -27.01 17.63 -26.43
CA ILE A 14 -26.69 16.20 -26.29
C ILE A 14 -25.19 15.95 -26.54
N PRO A 15 -24.45 15.28 -25.63
CA PRO A 15 -23.10 14.81 -25.92
C PRO A 15 -23.15 13.52 -26.79
N PRO A 16 -22.34 13.39 -27.85
CA PRO A 16 -22.35 12.22 -28.70
C PRO A 16 -21.52 11.06 -28.12
N ASN A 17 -22.12 9.86 -28.14
CA ASN A 17 -21.52 8.52 -28.11
C ASN A 17 -20.22 8.29 -27.34
N SER A 18 -20.37 7.58 -26.21
CA SER A 18 -19.35 6.69 -25.65
C SER A 18 -18.76 5.75 -26.71
N ALA A 19 -17.44 5.81 -26.92
CA ALA A 19 -16.73 4.77 -27.66
C ALA A 19 -16.65 3.50 -26.78
N GLN A 20 -17.22 2.40 -27.26
CA GLN A 20 -17.13 1.10 -26.62
C GLN A 20 -15.69 0.56 -26.75
N TYR A 21 -14.98 0.42 -25.64
CA TYR A 21 -13.81 -0.45 -25.60
C TYR A 21 -14.28 -1.89 -25.38
N GLN A 22 -14.04 -2.74 -26.37
CA GLN A 22 -14.34 -4.17 -26.29
C GLN A 22 -13.26 -4.88 -25.48
N GLU A 23 -13.59 -5.32 -24.27
CA GLU A 23 -12.79 -6.33 -23.57
C GLU A 23 -12.91 -7.68 -24.31
N THR A 24 -11.83 -8.12 -24.94
CA THR A 24 -11.73 -9.47 -25.50
C THR A 24 -11.53 -10.49 -24.38
N ILE A 25 -12.64 -10.98 -23.83
CA ILE A 25 -12.66 -12.11 -22.90
C ILE A 25 -12.17 -13.38 -23.61
N VAL A 26 -10.99 -13.89 -23.23
CA VAL A 26 -10.52 -15.22 -23.61
C VAL A 26 -10.85 -16.21 -22.50
N ASN A 27 -12.08 -16.72 -22.52
CA ASN A 27 -12.47 -17.88 -21.72
C ASN A 27 -11.99 -19.16 -22.43
N GLY A 28 -11.24 -20.02 -21.72
CA GLY A 28 -10.64 -21.19 -22.38
C GLY A 28 -9.93 -22.23 -21.50
N ASN A 29 -10.41 -22.51 -20.28
CA ASN A 29 -9.96 -23.70 -19.53
C ASN A 29 -10.68 -24.97 -20.04
N PRO A 30 -9.98 -26.01 -20.53
CA PRO A 30 -10.55 -27.33 -20.75
C PRO A 30 -10.61 -28.13 -19.42
N PRO A 31 -11.62 -29.00 -19.22
CA PRO A 31 -11.78 -29.73 -17.96
C PRO A 31 -10.99 -31.06 -17.90
N MET A 32 -10.60 -31.45 -16.69
CA MET A 32 -10.15 -32.80 -16.33
C MET A 32 -11.26 -33.85 -16.53
N PRO A 33 -10.99 -35.02 -17.12
CA PRO A 33 -11.88 -36.19 -17.06
C PRO A 33 -11.55 -37.09 -15.86
N GLY A 34 -12.59 -37.52 -15.13
CA GLY A 34 -12.49 -38.48 -14.03
C GLY A 34 -12.57 -39.96 -14.45
N ALA A 35 -12.37 -40.83 -13.46
CA ALA A 35 -12.17 -42.28 -13.61
C ALA A 35 -13.34 -43.12 -14.17
N ALA A 36 -12.99 -44.21 -14.86
CA ALA A 36 -13.77 -45.45 -15.02
C ALA A 36 -12.76 -46.63 -15.15
N GLN A 37 -12.67 -47.53 -14.16
CA GLN A 37 -13.34 -48.84 -14.07
C GLN A 37 -12.84 -49.95 -15.05
N ASN A 38 -12.49 -51.10 -14.46
CA ASN A 38 -11.97 -52.32 -15.10
C ASN A 38 -12.92 -52.96 -16.13
N PRO A 39 -12.39 -53.88 -16.96
CA PRO A 39 -12.83 -55.28 -16.80
C PRO A 39 -11.69 -56.32 -16.75
N THR A 40 -12.05 -57.57 -16.45
CA THR A 40 -11.16 -58.65 -15.94
C THR A 40 -10.94 -59.79 -16.95
N SER A 41 -9.85 -60.57 -16.76
CA SER A 41 -9.59 -61.96 -17.27
C SER A 41 -9.22 -62.08 -18.77
N THR A 42 -8.31 -62.95 -19.27
CA THR A 42 -7.39 -64.03 -18.78
C THR A 42 -6.05 -63.98 -19.57
N GLY A 43 -4.92 -64.65 -19.27
CA GLY A 43 -4.49 -65.63 -18.24
C GLY A 43 -3.30 -66.50 -18.76
N SER A 44 -2.87 -67.52 -17.99
CA SER A 44 -1.90 -68.61 -18.36
C SER A 44 -0.37 -68.30 -18.38
N ASP A 45 0.30 -68.71 -17.29
CA ASP A 45 1.55 -69.51 -17.18
C ASP A 45 2.93 -69.08 -17.74
N GLY A 46 3.94 -69.14 -16.85
CA GLY A 46 5.36 -69.38 -17.21
C GLY A 46 6.37 -68.51 -16.43
N PRO A 47 7.36 -69.06 -15.68
CA PRO A 47 8.06 -68.30 -14.64
C PRO A 47 9.51 -67.90 -14.96
N ASP A 48 10.09 -67.16 -14.01
CA ASP A 48 11.51 -66.94 -13.72
C ASP A 48 12.36 -66.12 -14.72
N SER A 49 12.49 -64.82 -14.42
CA SER A 49 13.72 -64.05 -14.66
C SER A 49 13.80 -62.91 -13.66
N ASP A 50 14.60 -63.10 -12.60
CA ASP A 50 14.96 -62.02 -11.68
C ASP A 50 15.72 -60.92 -12.43
N CYS A 51 15.10 -59.74 -12.56
CA CYS A 51 15.81 -58.51 -12.90
C CYS A 51 15.35 -57.39 -11.97
N GLU A 52 16.12 -57.13 -10.91
CA GLU A 52 15.95 -55.92 -10.12
C GLU A 52 16.29 -54.70 -11.00
N SER A 53 15.25 -54.00 -11.46
CA SER A 53 15.35 -52.65 -11.99
C SER A 53 14.66 -51.72 -10.99
N GLY A 54 15.38 -51.40 -9.92
CA GLY A 54 15.00 -50.38 -8.97
C GLY A 54 15.68 -49.05 -9.30
N SER A 55 14.95 -47.95 -9.13
CA SER A 55 15.51 -46.61 -8.91
C SER A 55 16.16 -45.85 -10.09
N ASP A 56 15.43 -45.67 -11.20
CA ASP A 56 15.72 -44.59 -12.17
C ASP A 56 14.60 -43.53 -12.30
N SER A 57 13.49 -43.64 -11.55
CA SER A 57 12.37 -42.68 -11.66
C SER A 57 12.62 -41.35 -10.93
N ASP A 58 13.33 -41.38 -9.80
CA ASP A 58 13.57 -40.17 -9.00
C ASP A 58 14.64 -39.25 -9.62
N SER A 59 15.52 -39.80 -10.46
CA SER A 59 16.63 -39.06 -11.08
C SER A 59 16.18 -38.20 -12.27
N GLU A 60 15.20 -38.66 -13.06
CA GLU A 60 14.62 -37.86 -14.15
C GLU A 60 13.83 -36.66 -13.60
N ASP A 61 13.03 -36.87 -12.55
CA ASP A 61 12.26 -35.81 -11.87
C ASP A 61 13.16 -34.74 -11.23
N GLU A 62 14.29 -35.12 -10.62
CA GLU A 62 15.27 -34.15 -10.09
C GLU A 62 15.96 -33.34 -11.20
N VAL A 63 16.26 -33.96 -12.35
CA VAL A 63 16.89 -33.27 -13.49
C VAL A 63 15.92 -32.27 -14.13
N GLU A 64 14.64 -32.64 -14.31
CA GLU A 64 13.63 -31.72 -14.83
C GLU A 64 13.42 -30.53 -13.88
N GLN A 65 13.30 -30.77 -12.58
CA GLN A 65 13.16 -29.70 -11.57
C GLN A 65 14.36 -28.75 -11.57
N ASN A 66 15.59 -29.25 -11.71
CA ASN A 66 16.79 -28.40 -11.83
C ASN A 66 16.80 -27.56 -13.12
N LEU A 67 16.31 -28.08 -14.24
CA LEU A 67 16.22 -27.34 -15.50
C LEU A 67 15.14 -26.24 -15.44
N GLN A 68 13.98 -26.55 -14.84
CA GLN A 68 12.93 -25.58 -14.57
C GLN A 68 13.44 -24.46 -13.64
N LEU A 69 14.21 -24.82 -12.60
CA LEU A 69 14.83 -23.87 -11.68
C LEU A 69 15.81 -22.92 -12.38
N GLN A 70 16.70 -23.42 -13.25
CA GLN A 70 17.60 -22.56 -14.05
C GLN A 70 16.85 -21.65 -15.02
N THR A 71 15.74 -22.13 -15.58
CA THR A 71 14.88 -21.33 -16.47
C THR A 71 14.25 -20.17 -15.70
N LEU A 72 13.72 -20.43 -14.50
CA LEU A 72 13.16 -19.40 -13.62
C LEU A 72 14.23 -18.45 -13.07
N GLU A 73 15.43 -18.91 -12.72
CA GLU A 73 16.56 -18.04 -12.36
C GLU A 73 16.90 -17.08 -13.53
N ALA A 74 16.91 -17.57 -14.77
CA ALA A 74 17.12 -16.76 -15.96
C ALA A 74 15.98 -15.76 -16.21
N GLU A 75 14.71 -16.19 -16.11
CA GLU A 75 13.55 -15.31 -16.23
C GLU A 75 13.56 -14.20 -15.18
N LEU A 76 13.81 -14.52 -13.91
CA LEU A 76 13.92 -13.54 -12.82
C LEU A 76 15.12 -12.59 -12.99
N SER A 77 16.23 -13.05 -13.59
CA SER A 77 17.35 -12.17 -13.96
C SER A 77 17.00 -11.19 -15.09
N SER A 78 16.09 -11.57 -15.99
CA SER A 78 15.64 -10.74 -17.11
C SER A 78 14.49 -9.79 -16.72
N ASN A 79 13.61 -10.22 -15.83
CA ASN A 79 12.47 -9.47 -15.33
C ASN A 79 12.25 -9.77 -13.82
N PRO A 80 12.93 -9.03 -12.93
CA PRO A 80 12.76 -9.17 -11.49
C PRO A 80 11.33 -8.92 -10.99
N CYS A 81 10.50 -8.22 -11.78
CA CYS A 81 9.14 -7.84 -11.45
C CYS A 81 8.08 -8.91 -11.82
N ASN A 82 8.49 -10.11 -12.27
CA ASN A 82 7.55 -11.20 -12.54
C ASN A 82 7.13 -11.93 -11.26
N TYR A 83 5.96 -11.59 -10.72
CA TYR A 83 5.40 -12.18 -9.49
C TYR A 83 5.23 -13.71 -9.58
N GLU A 84 4.63 -14.23 -10.66
CA GLU A 84 4.35 -15.67 -10.75
C GLU A 84 5.64 -16.49 -10.88
N ALA A 85 6.67 -15.98 -11.56
CA ALA A 85 7.98 -16.63 -11.59
C ALA A 85 8.61 -16.75 -10.19
N HIS A 86 8.54 -15.71 -9.35
CA HIS A 86 9.00 -15.81 -7.95
C HIS A 86 8.20 -16.87 -7.17
N VAL A 87 6.88 -16.91 -7.33
CA VAL A 87 6.02 -17.88 -6.65
C VAL A 87 6.33 -19.32 -7.09
N GLN A 88 6.50 -19.57 -8.39
CA GLN A 88 6.87 -20.89 -8.91
C GLN A 88 8.27 -21.31 -8.46
N TYR A 89 9.24 -20.39 -8.50
CA TYR A 89 10.60 -20.61 -8.03
C TYR A 89 10.65 -20.98 -6.54
N ILE A 90 9.91 -20.26 -5.68
CA ILE A 90 9.79 -20.58 -4.25
C ILE A 90 9.10 -21.94 -4.03
N ARG A 91 8.05 -22.27 -4.80
CA ARG A 91 7.38 -23.59 -4.73
C ARG A 91 8.34 -24.74 -5.08
N LEU A 92 9.15 -24.60 -6.14
CA LEU A 92 10.13 -25.60 -6.54
C LEU A 92 11.26 -25.74 -5.52
N LEU A 93 11.84 -24.64 -5.05
CA LEU A 93 12.87 -24.64 -4.00
C LEU A 93 12.40 -25.33 -2.71
N ARG A 94 11.12 -25.15 -2.35
CA ARG A 94 10.49 -25.81 -1.20
C ARG A 94 10.33 -27.33 -1.41
N LYS A 95 9.98 -27.79 -2.62
CA LYS A 95 9.94 -29.21 -2.97
C LYS A 95 11.33 -29.86 -2.91
N MET A 96 12.34 -29.19 -3.44
CA MET A 96 13.74 -29.67 -3.51
C MET A 96 14.48 -29.61 -2.17
N GLY A 97 13.87 -29.07 -1.10
CA GLY A 97 14.51 -28.95 0.22
C GLY A 97 15.70 -27.99 0.27
N ALA A 98 15.85 -27.08 -0.70
CA ALA A 98 17.00 -26.19 -0.83
C ALA A 98 16.91 -24.96 0.11
N ILE A 99 16.99 -25.20 1.42
CA ILE A 99 16.67 -24.23 2.50
C ILE A 99 17.35 -22.85 2.33
N GLU A 100 18.66 -22.82 2.04
CA GLU A 100 19.40 -21.54 1.92
C GLU A 100 18.95 -20.73 0.70
N LYS A 101 18.78 -21.37 -0.45
CA LYS A 101 18.21 -20.74 -1.65
C LYS A 101 16.77 -20.27 -1.42
N LEU A 102 15.96 -21.07 -0.72
CA LEU A 102 14.57 -20.75 -0.37
C LEU A 102 14.47 -19.49 0.50
N ARG A 103 15.36 -19.33 1.49
CA ARG A 103 15.46 -18.11 2.30
C ARG A 103 15.79 -16.89 1.46
N LEU A 104 16.81 -16.97 0.60
CA LEU A 104 17.22 -15.86 -0.27
C LEU A 104 16.12 -15.48 -1.27
N ALA A 105 15.43 -16.47 -1.84
CA ALA A 105 14.31 -16.25 -2.75
C ALA A 105 13.12 -15.54 -2.07
N ARG A 106 12.76 -15.96 -0.84
CA ARG A 106 11.70 -15.33 -0.04
C ARG A 106 12.04 -13.91 0.38
N GLU A 107 13.29 -13.66 0.80
CA GLU A 107 13.77 -12.31 1.10
C GLU A 107 13.66 -11.41 -0.13
N ALA A 108 14.23 -11.82 -1.27
CA ALA A 108 14.20 -11.05 -2.52
C ALA A 108 12.76 -10.76 -2.98
N MET A 109 11.84 -11.73 -2.90
CA MET A 109 10.43 -11.52 -3.22
C MET A 109 9.79 -10.50 -2.29
N SER A 110 10.06 -10.55 -0.98
CA SER A 110 9.48 -9.62 0.02
C SER A 110 10.02 -8.19 -0.05
N GLU A 111 11.23 -8.00 -0.57
CA GLU A 111 11.78 -6.66 -0.81
C GLU A 111 11.00 -5.95 -1.93
N LEU A 112 10.66 -6.70 -2.99
CA LEU A 112 9.93 -6.22 -4.17
C LEU A 112 8.43 -6.12 -3.93
N PHE A 113 7.79 -7.18 -3.44
CA PHE A 113 6.35 -7.33 -3.31
C PHE A 113 5.90 -7.43 -1.84
N PRO A 114 4.74 -6.87 -1.45
CA PRO A 114 4.10 -7.24 -0.19
C PRO A 114 3.58 -8.67 -0.31
N LEU A 115 3.91 -9.54 0.64
CA LEU A 115 3.49 -10.95 0.57
C LEU A 115 2.12 -11.15 1.20
N THR A 116 1.38 -12.14 0.70
CA THR A 116 0.07 -12.49 1.27
C THR A 116 0.23 -13.08 2.67
N PRO A 117 -0.78 -12.99 3.55
CA PRO A 117 -0.70 -13.57 4.90
C PRO A 117 -0.38 -15.07 4.90
N THR A 118 -0.86 -15.84 3.92
CA THR A 118 -0.56 -17.27 3.78
C THR A 118 0.91 -17.54 3.45
N MET A 119 1.53 -16.73 2.58
CA MET A 119 2.97 -16.83 2.27
C MET A 119 3.84 -16.55 3.50
N TRP A 120 3.47 -15.55 4.30
CA TRP A 120 4.14 -15.26 5.58
C TRP A 120 3.99 -16.41 6.59
N GLN A 121 2.80 -17.01 6.70
CA GLN A 121 2.55 -18.18 7.54
C GLN A 121 3.34 -19.42 7.09
N GLU A 122 3.39 -19.70 5.79
CA GLU A 122 4.20 -20.81 5.24
C GLU A 122 5.68 -20.63 5.53
N TRP A 123 6.22 -19.42 5.36
CA TRP A 123 7.61 -19.12 5.67
C TRP A 123 7.90 -19.32 7.17
N ALA A 124 7.07 -18.76 8.05
CA ALA A 124 7.25 -18.90 9.49
C ALA A 124 7.15 -20.37 9.96
N LYS A 125 6.25 -21.17 9.36
CA LYS A 125 6.10 -22.61 9.64
C LYS A 125 7.30 -23.42 9.17
N ASP A 126 7.82 -23.13 7.97
CA ASP A 126 9.04 -23.79 7.48
C ASP A 126 10.24 -23.48 8.39
N GLU A 127 10.47 -22.21 8.75
CA GLU A 127 11.58 -21.82 9.64
C GLU A 127 11.46 -22.45 11.03
N ALA A 128 10.25 -22.51 11.60
CA ALA A 128 9.98 -23.19 12.86
C ALA A 128 10.25 -24.71 12.79
N SER A 129 10.15 -25.33 11.62
CA SER A 129 10.51 -26.75 11.42
C SER A 129 12.02 -26.98 11.28
N ILE A 130 12.76 -25.96 10.83
CA ILE A 130 14.21 -26.03 10.56
C ILE A 130 15.04 -25.75 11.82
N GLY A 131 14.60 -24.82 12.68
CA GLY A 131 15.41 -24.33 13.81
C GLY A 131 14.64 -24.11 15.11
N THR A 132 15.08 -24.77 16.18
CA THR A 132 14.49 -24.66 17.54
C THR A 132 15.36 -23.86 18.53
N GLY A 133 16.38 -23.14 18.05
CA GLY A 133 17.25 -22.30 18.89
C GLY A 133 16.67 -20.91 19.17
N PRO A 134 17.14 -20.18 20.20
CA PRO A 134 16.66 -18.84 20.52
C PRO A 134 16.92 -17.81 19.40
N GLU A 135 18.00 -17.99 18.64
CA GLU A 135 18.28 -17.17 17.45
C GLU A 135 17.26 -17.42 16.33
N ALA A 136 16.80 -18.68 16.16
CA ALA A 136 15.74 -19.03 15.22
C ALA A 136 14.38 -18.46 15.67
N VAL A 137 14.06 -18.51 16.96
CA VAL A 137 12.87 -17.85 17.52
C VAL A 137 12.89 -16.35 17.19
N HIS A 138 14.00 -15.66 17.41
CA HIS A 138 14.11 -14.24 17.08
C HIS A 138 14.06 -13.94 15.57
N ALA A 139 14.54 -14.85 14.72
CA ALA A 139 14.38 -14.75 13.27
C ALA A 139 12.89 -14.91 12.86
N ILE A 140 12.18 -15.88 13.44
CA ILE A 140 10.75 -16.10 13.18
C ILE A 140 9.90 -14.93 13.71
N GLU A 141 10.25 -14.35 14.87
CA GLU A 141 9.62 -13.10 15.35
C GLU A 141 9.74 -11.97 14.32
N LYS A 142 10.90 -11.81 13.67
CA LYS A 142 11.09 -10.79 12.61
C LYS A 142 10.25 -11.07 11.36
N ILE A 143 10.07 -12.34 11.00
CA ILE A 143 9.21 -12.75 9.87
C ILE A 143 7.76 -12.35 10.16
N TYR A 144 7.23 -12.69 11.34
CA TYR A 144 5.88 -12.26 11.74
C TYR A 144 5.75 -10.74 11.84
N GLN A 145 6.74 -10.04 12.42
CA GLN A 145 6.75 -8.57 12.53
C GLN A 145 6.72 -7.86 11.17
N ARG A 146 7.31 -8.47 10.13
CA ARG A 146 7.21 -7.97 8.74
C ARG A 146 5.83 -8.28 8.16
N GLY A 147 5.36 -9.51 8.31
CA GLY A 147 4.09 -9.94 7.73
C GLY A 147 2.87 -9.17 8.23
N VAL A 148 2.83 -8.80 9.52
CA VAL A 148 1.73 -7.99 10.07
C VAL A 148 1.72 -6.52 9.61
N LEU A 149 2.77 -6.07 8.89
CA LEU A 149 2.85 -4.72 8.31
C LEU A 149 2.42 -4.68 6.84
N ASP A 150 2.46 -5.79 6.11
CA ASP A 150 2.04 -5.83 4.69
C ASP A 150 0.53 -5.68 4.57
N TYR A 151 -0.24 -6.51 5.28
CA TYR A 151 -1.71 -6.50 5.28
C TYR A 151 -2.30 -6.82 6.66
N LEU A 152 -3.47 -6.26 6.94
CA LEU A 152 -4.24 -6.60 8.14
C LEU A 152 -4.83 -8.01 8.03
N SER A 153 -4.26 -8.95 8.79
CA SER A 153 -4.76 -10.33 8.88
C SER A 153 -4.85 -10.79 10.33
N VAL A 154 -6.07 -11.10 10.80
CA VAL A 154 -6.30 -11.60 12.16
C VAL A 154 -5.71 -12.99 12.34
N SER A 155 -5.77 -13.85 11.32
CA SER A 155 -5.18 -15.20 11.39
C SER A 155 -3.65 -15.14 11.55
N LEU A 156 -2.97 -14.21 10.88
CA LEU A 156 -1.53 -14.00 11.05
C LEU A 156 -1.19 -13.49 12.46
N TRP A 157 -1.97 -12.56 13.01
CA TRP A 157 -1.82 -12.11 14.40
C TRP A 157 -2.03 -13.25 15.40
N CYS A 158 -3.07 -14.07 15.23
CA CYS A 158 -3.33 -15.23 16.11
C CYS A 158 -2.20 -16.28 16.03
N GLU A 159 -1.65 -16.55 14.85
CA GLU A 159 -0.48 -17.45 14.71
C GLU A 159 0.77 -16.85 15.35
N TYR A 160 1.04 -15.55 15.18
CA TYR A 160 2.18 -14.88 15.81
C TYR A 160 2.09 -14.92 17.34
N LEU A 161 0.92 -14.57 17.90
CA LEU A 161 0.66 -14.65 19.33
C LEU A 161 0.85 -16.09 19.85
N SER A 162 0.28 -17.08 19.15
CA SER A 162 0.43 -18.50 19.50
C SER A 162 1.88 -18.99 19.42
N PHE A 163 2.69 -18.45 18.50
CA PHE A 163 4.11 -18.77 18.38
C PHE A 163 4.92 -18.21 19.55
N VAL A 164 4.73 -16.94 19.88
CA VAL A 164 5.44 -16.29 21.01
C VAL A 164 5.14 -17.02 22.32
N LEU A 165 3.87 -17.30 22.61
CA LEU A 165 3.47 -18.04 23.81
C LEU A 165 4.11 -19.44 23.91
N LYS A 166 4.13 -20.21 22.81
CA LYS A 166 4.80 -21.52 22.77
C LYS A 166 6.31 -21.42 22.94
N SER A 167 6.93 -20.35 22.42
CA SER A 167 8.38 -20.14 22.59
C SER A 167 8.74 -19.75 24.03
N GLU A 168 7.88 -18.98 24.70
CA GLU A 168 8.03 -18.59 26.11
C GLU A 168 7.78 -19.78 27.05
N GLU A 169 6.81 -20.67 26.76
CA GLU A 169 6.54 -21.88 27.55
C GLU A 169 7.72 -22.89 27.54
N MET A 170 8.52 -22.90 26.46
CA MET A 170 9.74 -23.70 26.39
C MET A 170 10.89 -23.10 27.24
N VAL A 171 10.88 -21.78 27.47
CA VAL A 171 11.81 -21.08 28.36
C VAL A 171 11.26 -21.15 29.78
N ARG A 172 11.62 -22.22 30.48
CA ARG A 172 10.98 -22.77 31.69
C ARG A 172 10.91 -21.87 32.94
N ASP A 173 11.36 -20.62 32.86
CA ASP A 173 11.22 -19.58 33.87
C ASP A 173 10.60 -18.34 33.21
N CYS A 174 9.27 -18.17 33.32
CA CYS A 174 8.57 -17.01 32.75
C CYS A 174 9.03 -15.71 33.43
N SER A 175 10.00 -15.00 32.83
CA SER A 175 10.48 -13.76 33.41
C SER A 175 9.39 -12.68 33.33
N SER A 176 9.39 -11.75 34.29
CA SER A 176 8.45 -10.63 34.27
C SER A 176 8.62 -9.72 33.04
N ALA A 177 9.76 -9.81 32.36
CA ALA A 177 10.02 -9.12 31.10
C ALA A 177 9.31 -9.79 29.92
N ASP A 178 9.30 -11.12 29.84
CA ASP A 178 8.66 -11.87 28.74
C ASP A 178 7.14 -11.70 28.79
N ILE A 179 6.53 -11.86 29.98
CA ILE A 179 5.11 -11.55 30.20
C ILE A 179 4.76 -10.11 29.78
N SER A 180 5.68 -9.17 29.98
CA SER A 180 5.49 -7.77 29.56
C SER A 180 5.64 -7.60 28.04
N LYS A 181 6.52 -8.36 27.39
CA LYS A 181 6.69 -8.42 25.92
C LYS A 181 5.43 -8.99 25.27
N ALA A 182 4.92 -10.13 25.75
CA ALA A 182 3.68 -10.74 25.27
C ALA A 182 2.48 -9.80 25.43
N ARG A 183 2.33 -9.11 26.58
CA ARG A 183 1.29 -8.09 26.78
C ARG A 183 1.39 -6.93 25.78
N ASN A 184 2.58 -6.39 25.56
CA ASN A 184 2.78 -5.32 24.57
C ASN A 184 2.45 -5.80 23.14
N LEU A 185 2.68 -7.09 22.84
CA LEU A 185 2.31 -7.69 21.56
C LEU A 185 0.79 -7.82 21.41
N PHE A 186 0.07 -8.27 22.45
CA PHE A 186 -1.40 -8.28 22.45
C PHE A 186 -1.99 -6.87 22.28
N GLU A 187 -1.47 -5.85 22.96
CA GLU A 187 -1.92 -4.46 22.78
C GLU A 187 -1.62 -3.92 21.37
N SER A 188 -0.52 -4.36 20.76
CA SER A 188 -0.20 -4.04 19.36
C SER A 188 -1.20 -4.70 18.39
N ALA A 189 -1.52 -5.97 18.61
CA ALA A 189 -2.52 -6.71 17.83
C ALA A 189 -3.92 -6.09 17.98
N LEU A 190 -4.30 -5.67 19.20
CA LEU A 190 -5.56 -4.94 19.45
C LEU A 190 -5.58 -3.55 18.81
N THR A 191 -4.45 -2.86 18.74
CA THR A 191 -4.35 -1.56 18.05
C THR A 191 -4.54 -1.71 16.54
N ALA A 192 -4.00 -2.79 15.94
CA ALA A 192 -4.13 -3.06 14.50
C ALA A 192 -5.52 -3.64 14.11
N ALA A 193 -6.03 -4.59 14.89
CA ALA A 193 -7.14 -5.45 14.51
C ALA A 193 -8.30 -5.53 15.52
N GLY A 194 -8.17 -4.93 16.71
CA GLY A 194 -9.14 -5.07 17.81
C GLY A 194 -10.51 -4.44 17.55
N LEU A 195 -10.64 -3.58 16.54
CA LEU A 195 -11.91 -2.98 16.07
C LEU A 195 -12.53 -3.73 14.86
N HIS A 196 -11.89 -4.80 14.37
CA HIS A 196 -12.40 -5.59 13.26
C HIS A 196 -13.69 -6.31 13.68
N VAL A 197 -14.83 -5.90 13.14
CA VAL A 197 -16.16 -6.33 13.62
C VAL A 197 -16.33 -7.85 13.59
N ALA A 198 -16.00 -8.51 12.47
CA ALA A 198 -16.15 -9.96 12.33
C ALA A 198 -15.09 -10.78 13.08
N GLU A 199 -13.80 -10.49 12.90
CA GLU A 199 -12.71 -11.35 13.37
C GLU A 199 -12.02 -10.88 14.66
N GLY A 200 -12.14 -9.60 15.04
CA GLY A 200 -11.41 -9.01 16.16
C GLY A 200 -11.65 -9.71 17.50
N MET A 201 -12.80 -10.36 17.67
CA MET A 201 -13.11 -11.15 18.88
C MET A 201 -12.07 -12.24 19.16
N LYS A 202 -11.46 -12.83 18.12
CA LYS A 202 -10.45 -13.90 18.24
C LYS A 202 -9.20 -13.43 18.99
N ILE A 203 -8.78 -12.17 18.79
CA ILE A 203 -7.63 -11.57 19.48
C ILE A 203 -7.99 -11.23 20.92
N TRP A 204 -9.20 -10.69 21.15
CA TRP A 204 -9.70 -10.45 22.51
C TRP A 204 -9.82 -11.75 23.32
N GLU A 205 -10.31 -12.83 22.70
CA GLU A 205 -10.34 -14.19 23.28
C GLU A 205 -8.95 -14.69 23.64
N ALA A 206 -8.03 -14.75 22.68
CA ALA A 206 -6.65 -15.17 22.94
C ALA A 206 -5.98 -14.33 24.05
N TYR A 207 -6.28 -13.02 24.15
CA TYR A 207 -5.72 -12.19 25.22
C TYR A 207 -6.33 -12.49 26.60
N ARG A 208 -7.63 -12.79 26.69
CA ARG A 208 -8.27 -13.22 27.94
C ARG A 208 -7.73 -14.58 28.38
N ASP A 209 -7.60 -15.53 27.47
CA ASP A 209 -7.12 -16.88 27.76
C ASP A 209 -5.66 -16.87 28.27
N PHE A 210 -4.81 -16.02 27.68
CA PHE A 210 -3.45 -15.76 28.16
C PHE A 210 -3.40 -15.20 29.58
N GLU A 211 -4.17 -14.14 29.88
CA GLU A 211 -4.18 -13.53 31.22
C GLU A 211 -4.85 -14.45 32.26
N GLN A 212 -5.79 -15.31 31.85
CA GLN A 212 -6.33 -16.40 32.70
C GLN A 212 -5.30 -17.50 32.97
N THR A 213 -4.47 -17.86 31.99
CA THR A 213 -3.38 -18.83 32.17
C THR A 213 -2.36 -18.29 33.18
N ILE A 214 -2.00 -17.00 33.09
CA ILE A 214 -1.17 -16.33 34.11
C ILE A 214 -1.84 -16.35 35.50
N PHE A 215 -3.16 -16.16 35.59
CA PHE A 215 -3.86 -16.23 36.87
C PHE A 215 -3.75 -17.62 37.55
N GLN A 216 -3.74 -18.69 36.74
CA GLN A 216 -3.59 -20.06 37.23
C GLN A 216 -2.16 -20.38 37.69
N THR A 217 -1.12 -19.76 37.10
CA THR A 217 0.29 -20.00 37.49
C THR A 217 0.76 -19.21 38.72
N ILE A 218 0.02 -18.18 39.15
CA ILE A 218 0.33 -17.42 40.37
C ILE A 218 0.08 -18.28 41.63
N ASP A 219 1.08 -18.30 42.54
CA ASP A 219 1.03 -18.96 43.84
C ASP A 219 -0.27 -18.59 44.61
N PRO A 220 -1.07 -19.57 45.08
CA PRO A 220 -2.25 -19.33 45.93
C PRO A 220 -2.01 -18.42 47.13
N SER A 221 -0.76 -18.32 47.61
CA SER A 221 -0.35 -17.51 48.75
C SER A 221 -0.25 -16.01 48.43
N ASP A 222 0.00 -15.62 47.17
CA ASP A 222 0.10 -14.20 46.76
C ASP A 222 -1.27 -13.64 46.35
N ILE A 223 -2.08 -13.34 47.36
CA ILE A 223 -3.39 -12.71 47.22
C ILE A 223 -3.28 -11.36 46.48
N GLN A 224 -2.18 -10.61 46.65
CA GLN A 224 -2.03 -9.29 46.04
C GLN A 224 -1.73 -9.36 44.54
N ALA A 225 -0.92 -10.33 44.10
CA ALA A 225 -0.72 -10.60 42.68
C ALA A 225 -2.01 -11.11 42.02
N LYS A 226 -2.76 -11.99 42.69
CA LYS A 226 -4.04 -12.50 42.19
C LYS A 226 -5.07 -11.39 42.00
N GLU A 227 -5.26 -10.50 42.97
CA GLU A 227 -6.21 -9.37 42.82
C GLU A 227 -5.80 -8.42 41.67
N LYS A 228 -4.50 -8.11 41.54
CA LYS A 228 -4.00 -7.32 40.40
C LYS A 228 -4.29 -8.00 39.05
N GLN A 229 -4.21 -9.33 38.99
CA GLN A 229 -4.46 -10.10 37.78
C GLN A 229 -5.96 -10.20 37.46
N ILE A 230 -6.83 -10.40 38.47
CA ILE A 230 -8.29 -10.33 38.34
C ILE A 230 -8.70 -8.95 37.79
N GLN A 231 -8.16 -7.86 38.35
CA GLN A 231 -8.47 -6.51 37.88
C GLN A 231 -8.01 -6.25 36.44
N ARG A 232 -6.93 -6.90 35.96
CA ARG A 232 -6.51 -6.87 34.54
C ARG A 232 -7.52 -7.58 33.65
N ILE A 233 -7.88 -8.82 33.97
CA ILE A 233 -8.86 -9.62 33.21
C ILE A 233 -10.21 -8.88 33.12
N ARG A 234 -10.69 -8.33 34.26
CA ARG A 234 -11.86 -7.47 34.35
C ARG A 234 -11.76 -6.26 33.40
N THR A 235 -10.62 -5.58 33.38
CA THR A 235 -10.38 -4.43 32.48
C THR A 235 -10.42 -4.83 31.01
N ILE A 236 -9.93 -6.02 30.64
CA ILE A 236 -9.99 -6.53 29.26
C ILE A 236 -11.44 -6.81 28.85
N PHE A 237 -12.24 -7.47 29.70
CA PHE A 237 -13.67 -7.64 29.47
C PHE A 237 -14.38 -6.29 29.29
N HIS A 238 -14.12 -5.30 30.14
CA HIS A 238 -14.75 -3.97 30.05
C HIS A 238 -14.41 -3.24 28.75
N ARG A 239 -13.15 -3.34 28.31
CA ARG A 239 -12.70 -2.80 27.01
C ARG A 239 -13.41 -3.51 25.85
N GLN A 240 -13.42 -4.84 25.82
CA GLN A 240 -14.06 -5.61 24.76
C GLN A 240 -15.57 -5.37 24.66
N LEU A 241 -16.28 -5.33 25.80
CA LEU A 241 -17.72 -5.04 25.85
C LEU A 241 -18.06 -3.61 25.37
N SER A 242 -17.05 -2.72 25.30
CA SER A 242 -17.19 -1.36 24.76
C SER A 242 -16.93 -1.27 23.25
N VAL A 243 -16.54 -2.37 22.58
CA VAL A 243 -16.23 -2.40 21.13
C VAL A 243 -17.36 -3.11 20.35
N PRO A 244 -17.89 -2.52 19.27
CA PRO A 244 -18.82 -3.19 18.36
C PRO A 244 -18.20 -4.40 17.63
N LEU A 245 -18.42 -5.61 18.15
CA LEU A 245 -17.92 -6.87 17.61
C LEU A 245 -19.05 -7.87 17.37
N VAL A 246 -18.82 -8.90 16.55
CA VAL A 246 -19.73 -10.06 16.45
C VAL A 246 -19.85 -10.75 17.82
N ASN A 247 -21.04 -11.30 18.10
CA ASN A 247 -21.36 -12.09 19.29
C ASN A 247 -21.17 -11.39 20.66
N MET A 248 -21.33 -10.06 20.76
CA MET A 248 -21.22 -9.32 22.04
C MET A 248 -22.03 -9.93 23.20
N ARG A 249 -23.16 -10.59 22.92
CA ARG A 249 -24.02 -11.25 23.93
C ARG A 249 -23.30 -12.42 24.63
N SER A 250 -22.55 -13.26 23.91
CA SER A 250 -21.81 -14.36 24.55
C SER A 250 -20.64 -13.83 25.38
N THR A 251 -20.00 -12.73 24.95
CA THR A 251 -18.98 -12.05 25.77
C THR A 251 -19.56 -11.51 27.08
N LEU A 252 -20.78 -10.97 27.06
CA LEU A 252 -21.46 -10.52 28.28
C LEU A 252 -21.79 -11.68 29.22
N GLN A 253 -22.30 -12.79 28.68
CA GLN A 253 -22.58 -14.02 29.45
C GLN A 253 -21.32 -14.65 30.05
N ALA A 254 -20.22 -14.67 29.30
CA ALA A 254 -18.92 -15.11 29.79
C ALA A 254 -18.38 -14.19 30.91
N TYR A 255 -18.58 -12.87 30.77
CA TYR A 255 -18.20 -11.91 31.82
C TYR A 255 -19.03 -12.09 33.10
N SER A 256 -20.35 -12.28 32.99
CA SER A 256 -21.22 -12.51 34.16
C SER A 256 -20.89 -13.83 34.87
N ALA A 257 -20.64 -14.92 34.12
CA ALA A 257 -20.19 -16.18 34.70
C ALA A 257 -18.85 -16.01 35.44
N TRP A 258 -17.87 -15.35 34.80
CA TRP A 258 -16.55 -15.13 35.38
C TRP A 258 -16.57 -14.24 36.64
N GLU A 259 -17.35 -13.15 36.68
CA GLU A 259 -17.47 -12.34 37.92
C GLU A 259 -18.14 -13.11 39.05
N MET A 260 -19.10 -14.01 38.77
CA MET A 260 -19.72 -14.86 39.79
C MET A 260 -18.70 -15.85 40.38
N GLU A 261 -17.86 -16.46 39.54
CA GLU A 261 -16.73 -17.30 39.98
C GLU A 261 -15.74 -16.53 40.87
N GLN A 262 -15.40 -15.28 40.52
CA GLN A 262 -14.47 -14.46 41.33
C GLN A 262 -15.09 -13.92 42.62
N ARG A 263 -16.41 -13.68 42.68
CA ARG A 263 -17.10 -13.23 43.90
C ARG A 263 -17.34 -14.35 44.91
N ASN A 264 -17.27 -15.61 44.49
CA ASN A 264 -17.46 -16.79 45.34
C ASN A 264 -18.87 -16.85 45.99
N ASP A 265 -19.84 -16.16 45.39
CA ASP A 265 -21.23 -16.09 45.84
C ASP A 265 -22.06 -17.23 45.25
N LEU A 266 -22.76 -17.97 46.12
CA LEU A 266 -23.64 -19.06 45.72
C LEU A 266 -24.89 -18.52 45.00
N ALA A 267 -25.00 -18.89 43.72
CA ALA A 267 -26.16 -18.77 42.82
C ALA A 267 -27.43 -18.09 43.38
N VAL A 268 -27.59 -16.81 43.02
CA VAL A 268 -28.91 -16.20 42.87
C VAL A 268 -29.09 -15.88 41.39
N GLU A 269 -30.08 -16.51 40.76
CA GLU A 269 -30.52 -16.15 39.41
C GLU A 269 -31.02 -14.70 39.45
N SER A 270 -30.21 -13.79 38.90
CA SER A 270 -30.57 -12.39 38.66
C SER A 270 -30.50 -12.13 37.17
N SER A 271 -31.17 -11.08 36.69
CA SER A 271 -31.26 -10.83 35.24
C SER A 271 -29.89 -10.55 34.63
N ASP A 272 -29.74 -10.71 33.31
CA ASP A 272 -28.48 -10.57 32.55
C ASP A 272 -27.69 -9.26 32.78
N LEU A 273 -28.26 -8.29 33.50
CA LEU A 273 -27.68 -6.97 33.80
C LEU A 273 -27.55 -6.64 35.30
N ASP A 274 -28.18 -7.37 36.23
CA ASP A 274 -28.26 -6.99 37.65
C ASP A 274 -26.91 -7.06 38.40
N GLY A 275 -25.95 -7.87 37.92
CA GLY A 275 -24.61 -7.98 38.49
C GLY A 275 -23.57 -6.98 37.95
N VAL A 276 -23.92 -6.25 36.88
CA VAL A 276 -22.96 -5.49 36.05
C VAL A 276 -22.99 -3.99 36.39
N PRO A 277 -21.84 -3.36 36.72
CA PRO A 277 -21.76 -1.92 36.92
C PRO A 277 -22.39 -1.09 35.79
N SER A 278 -23.21 -0.09 36.14
CA SER A 278 -24.03 0.69 35.21
C SER A 278 -23.24 1.40 34.08
N HIS A 279 -21.97 1.75 34.33
CA HIS A 279 -21.10 2.33 33.30
C HIS A 279 -20.71 1.31 32.21
N ILE A 280 -20.65 0.02 32.53
CA ILE A 280 -20.40 -1.07 31.57
C ILE A 280 -21.68 -1.37 30.80
N ALA A 281 -22.83 -1.46 31.48
CA ALA A 281 -24.12 -1.69 30.82
C ALA A 281 -24.42 -0.60 29.76
N SER A 282 -24.12 0.67 30.07
CA SER A 282 -24.25 1.78 29.12
C SER A 282 -23.15 1.84 28.04
N ALA A 283 -21.94 1.32 28.31
CA ALA A 283 -20.93 1.14 27.27
C ALA A 283 -21.31 0.01 26.29
N TYR A 284 -21.75 -1.13 26.83
CA TYR A 284 -22.27 -2.28 26.09
C TYR A 284 -23.47 -1.90 25.22
N GLN A 285 -24.43 -1.16 25.75
CA GLN A 285 -25.60 -0.71 24.97
C GLN A 285 -25.19 0.16 23.76
N ARG A 286 -24.28 1.12 23.95
CA ARG A 286 -23.74 1.93 22.84
C ARG A 286 -22.96 1.09 21.84
N ALA A 287 -22.21 0.09 22.30
CA ALA A 287 -21.45 -0.79 21.42
C ALA A 287 -22.38 -1.75 20.64
N LEU A 288 -23.48 -2.22 21.24
CA LEU A 288 -24.52 -3.01 20.61
C LEU A 288 -25.30 -2.19 19.56
N GLU A 289 -25.62 -0.93 19.84
CA GLU A 289 -26.18 0.01 18.85
C GLU A 289 -25.20 0.24 17.68
N GLY A 290 -23.91 0.45 18.00
CA GLY A 290 -22.84 0.56 17.02
C GLY A 290 -22.65 -0.71 16.16
N TYR A 291 -22.89 -1.89 16.73
CA TYR A 291 -22.86 -3.16 16.02
C TYR A 291 -24.08 -3.30 15.11
N ASN A 292 -25.29 -3.08 15.62
CA ASN A 292 -26.54 -3.17 14.87
C ASN A 292 -26.56 -2.25 13.63
N ALA A 293 -25.95 -1.06 13.73
CA ALA A 293 -25.78 -0.15 12.60
C ALA A 293 -24.86 -0.68 11.47
N ARG A 294 -24.08 -1.73 11.74
CA ARG A 294 -23.04 -2.29 10.86
C ARG A 294 -23.31 -3.72 10.41
N VAL A 295 -24.13 -4.50 11.13
CA VAL A 295 -24.47 -5.90 10.80
C VAL A 295 -24.79 -6.06 9.31
N HIS A 296 -25.67 -5.25 8.76
CA HIS A 296 -26.07 -5.36 7.36
C HIS A 296 -24.94 -5.09 6.36
N LEU A 297 -24.01 -4.19 6.69
CA LEU A 297 -22.86 -3.86 5.85
C LEU A 297 -21.80 -4.96 5.90
N GLU A 298 -21.59 -5.56 7.08
CA GLU A 298 -20.72 -6.74 7.24
C GLU A 298 -21.29 -7.96 6.51
N GLU A 299 -22.60 -8.22 6.62
CA GLU A 299 -23.30 -9.27 5.87
C GLU A 299 -23.15 -9.10 4.36
N GLN A 300 -23.30 -7.88 3.82
CA GLN A 300 -23.15 -7.58 2.40
C GLN A 300 -21.74 -7.91 1.86
N ILE A 301 -20.69 -7.68 2.65
CA ILE A 301 -19.29 -7.93 2.26
C ILE A 301 -18.89 -9.40 2.39
N LEU A 302 -19.57 -10.15 3.28
CA LEU A 302 -19.34 -11.58 3.50
C LEU A 302 -20.10 -12.50 2.53
N ARG A 303 -20.97 -11.96 1.67
CA ARG A 303 -21.71 -12.73 0.65
C ARG A 303 -20.76 -13.32 -0.40
N GLN A 304 -20.75 -14.65 -0.50
CA GLN A 304 -19.87 -15.40 -1.40
C GLN A 304 -20.29 -15.34 -2.88
N ASP A 305 -21.57 -15.11 -3.18
CA ASP A 305 -22.12 -15.10 -4.55
C ASP A 305 -21.89 -13.78 -5.32
N MET A 306 -21.03 -12.89 -4.82
CA MET A 306 -20.79 -11.55 -5.36
C MET A 306 -19.54 -11.53 -6.24
N SER A 307 -19.56 -10.77 -7.32
CA SER A 307 -18.33 -10.47 -8.08
C SER A 307 -17.38 -9.57 -7.27
N GLU A 308 -16.09 -9.60 -7.62
CA GLU A 308 -15.07 -8.75 -7.01
C GLU A 308 -15.41 -7.25 -7.12
N SER A 309 -15.96 -6.82 -8.25
CA SER A 309 -16.41 -5.44 -8.46
C SER A 309 -17.56 -5.06 -7.53
N GLU A 310 -18.57 -5.92 -7.38
CA GLU A 310 -19.70 -5.67 -6.47
C GLU A 310 -19.25 -5.66 -5.01
N LYS A 311 -18.33 -6.55 -4.61
CA LYS A 311 -17.76 -6.60 -3.25
C LYS A 311 -16.94 -5.34 -2.95
N LEU A 312 -16.13 -4.85 -3.90
CA LEU A 312 -15.44 -3.56 -3.79
C LEU A 312 -16.43 -2.40 -3.64
N GLN A 313 -17.55 -2.41 -4.38
CA GLN A 313 -18.60 -1.40 -4.23
C GLN A 313 -19.26 -1.44 -2.83
N GLN A 314 -19.46 -2.62 -2.23
CA GLN A 314 -19.96 -2.69 -0.84
C GLN A 314 -18.96 -2.10 0.17
N TYR A 315 -17.65 -2.36 0.00
CA TYR A 315 -16.62 -1.68 0.79
C TYR A 315 -16.67 -0.16 0.62
N MET A 316 -16.88 0.36 -0.60
CA MET A 316 -17.01 1.80 -0.85
C MET A 316 -18.23 2.41 -0.14
N ILE A 317 -19.36 1.69 -0.08
CA ILE A 317 -20.56 2.11 0.64
C ILE A 317 -20.29 2.14 2.16
N TYR A 318 -19.66 1.11 2.69
CA TYR A 318 -19.34 1.01 4.12
C TYR A 318 -18.27 2.04 4.55
N LEU A 319 -17.27 2.32 3.71
CA LEU A 319 -16.26 3.36 3.96
C LEU A 319 -16.90 4.75 4.04
N LYS A 320 -17.87 5.07 3.16
CA LYS A 320 -18.64 6.32 3.25
C LYS A 320 -19.44 6.40 4.55
N PHE A 321 -20.03 5.29 5.01
CA PHE A 321 -20.72 5.22 6.30
C PHE A 321 -19.77 5.45 7.49
N GLU A 322 -18.62 4.77 7.56
CA GLU A 322 -17.65 4.97 8.66
C GLU A 322 -17.04 6.39 8.63
N GLN A 323 -16.77 6.94 7.44
CA GLN A 323 -16.33 8.34 7.29
C GLN A 323 -17.39 9.33 7.80
N SER A 324 -18.67 9.09 7.53
CA SER A 324 -19.77 9.90 8.08
C SER A 324 -19.96 9.73 9.59
N SER A 325 -19.56 8.58 10.14
CA SER A 325 -19.57 8.30 11.58
C SER A 325 -18.45 9.01 12.33
N GLY A 326 -17.38 9.40 11.63
CA GLY A 326 -16.33 10.28 12.16
C GLY A 326 -15.31 9.64 13.11
N ASP A 327 -15.21 8.31 13.15
CA ASP A 327 -14.20 7.57 13.94
C ASP A 327 -12.99 7.20 13.06
N PRO A 328 -11.82 7.86 13.24
CA PRO A 328 -10.67 7.62 12.37
C PRO A 328 -10.07 6.21 12.49
N ALA A 329 -10.15 5.58 13.66
CA ALA A 329 -9.60 4.25 13.89
C ALA A 329 -10.44 3.19 13.18
N ARG A 330 -11.77 3.35 13.19
CA ARG A 330 -12.68 2.48 12.44
C ARG A 330 -12.54 2.64 10.93
N VAL A 331 -12.42 3.88 10.43
CA VAL A 331 -12.17 4.13 9.01
C VAL A 331 -10.85 3.52 8.57
N GLN A 332 -9.77 3.65 9.36
CA GLN A 332 -8.50 2.97 9.10
C GLN A 332 -8.65 1.45 9.02
N VAL A 333 -9.23 0.81 10.04
CA VAL A 333 -9.41 -0.65 10.05
C VAL A 333 -10.26 -1.13 8.87
N LEU A 334 -11.26 -0.37 8.43
CA LEU A 334 -12.05 -0.74 7.25
C LEU A 334 -11.27 -0.57 5.93
N TYR A 335 -10.45 0.47 5.79
CA TYR A 335 -9.53 0.59 4.64
C TYR A 335 -8.50 -0.54 4.62
N GLU A 336 -7.91 -0.88 5.77
CA GLU A 336 -6.94 -1.98 5.92
C GLU A 336 -7.54 -3.35 5.58
N ARG A 337 -8.83 -3.57 5.87
CA ARG A 337 -9.58 -4.76 5.40
C ARG A 337 -9.80 -4.73 3.88
N ALA A 338 -10.23 -3.59 3.33
CA ALA A 338 -10.50 -3.45 1.91
C ALA A 338 -9.24 -3.66 1.05
N ILE A 339 -8.08 -3.13 1.46
CA ILE A 339 -6.80 -3.32 0.73
C ILE A 339 -6.20 -4.71 0.91
N ALA A 340 -6.57 -5.46 1.95
CA ALA A 340 -6.21 -6.87 2.08
C ALA A 340 -7.00 -7.75 1.10
N ASP A 341 -8.27 -7.41 0.83
CA ASP A 341 -9.09 -8.06 -0.20
C ASP A 341 -8.76 -7.57 -1.63
N PHE A 342 -8.45 -6.28 -1.81
CA PHE A 342 -8.25 -5.63 -3.11
C PHE A 342 -6.92 -4.87 -3.21
N PRO A 343 -5.76 -5.55 -3.07
CA PRO A 343 -4.45 -4.90 -2.99
C PRO A 343 -4.06 -4.11 -4.25
N LEU A 344 -4.58 -4.50 -5.43
CA LEU A 344 -4.22 -3.87 -6.71
C LEU A 344 -5.16 -2.72 -7.12
N SER A 345 -6.11 -2.31 -6.26
CA SER A 345 -7.04 -1.21 -6.55
C SER A 345 -6.36 0.16 -6.32
N SER A 346 -5.95 0.82 -7.40
CA SER A 346 -5.34 2.14 -7.38
C SER A 346 -6.23 3.18 -6.69
N ASP A 347 -7.53 3.15 -6.97
CA ASP A 347 -8.51 4.12 -6.45
C ASP A 347 -8.67 4.00 -4.94
N LEU A 348 -8.67 2.76 -4.43
CA LEU A 348 -8.75 2.48 -3.00
C LEU A 348 -7.51 3.01 -2.25
N TRP A 349 -6.30 2.81 -2.79
CA TRP A 349 -5.08 3.37 -2.22
C TRP A 349 -5.03 4.90 -2.29
N LEU A 350 -5.47 5.48 -3.41
CA LEU A 350 -5.54 6.92 -3.57
C LEU A 350 -6.53 7.54 -2.57
N ASP A 351 -7.72 6.98 -2.41
CA ASP A 351 -8.71 7.50 -1.46
C ASP A 351 -8.32 7.26 0.00
N TYR A 352 -7.70 6.12 0.32
CA TYR A 352 -7.15 5.89 1.66
C TYR A 352 -6.05 6.90 2.01
N THR A 353 -5.08 7.09 1.13
CA THR A 353 -3.98 8.05 1.35
C THR A 353 -4.47 9.50 1.38
N ARG A 354 -5.44 9.88 0.54
CA ARG A 354 -6.15 11.18 0.59
C ARG A 354 -6.90 11.38 1.91
N TYR A 355 -7.52 10.33 2.46
CA TYR A 355 -8.20 10.39 3.76
C TYR A 355 -7.18 10.57 4.90
N LEU A 356 -6.06 9.85 4.86
CA LEU A 356 -4.99 9.95 5.86
C LEU A 356 -4.34 11.34 5.86
N ASP A 357 -3.98 11.90 4.69
CA ASP A 357 -3.39 13.24 4.57
C ASP A 357 -4.31 14.34 5.15
N LYS A 358 -5.64 14.18 5.06
CA LYS A 358 -6.63 15.12 5.63
C LYS A 358 -6.78 14.96 7.14
N THR A 359 -6.74 13.72 7.64
CA THR A 359 -7.12 13.38 9.02
C THR A 359 -5.91 13.39 9.96
N PHE A 360 -4.74 12.95 9.49
CA PHE A 360 -3.52 12.81 10.27
C PHE A 360 -2.45 13.76 9.72
N LYS A 361 -2.19 14.85 10.45
CA LYS A 361 -1.23 15.90 10.06
C LYS A 361 0.22 15.46 10.28
N GLY A 362 0.69 14.54 9.44
CA GLY A 362 2.05 14.02 9.44
C GLY A 362 2.29 12.94 10.51
N GLY A 363 2.69 11.74 10.09
CA GLY A 363 2.99 10.66 11.02
C GLY A 363 3.58 9.43 10.35
N LYS A 364 4.24 8.60 11.16
CA LYS A 364 4.85 7.32 10.74
C LYS A 364 3.87 6.44 9.95
N ILE A 365 2.62 6.36 10.41
CA ILE A 365 1.52 5.60 9.79
C ILE A 365 1.30 6.02 8.33
N VAL A 366 1.23 7.33 8.04
CA VAL A 366 0.97 7.83 6.69
C VAL A 366 2.12 7.48 5.74
N ARG A 367 3.37 7.57 6.22
CA ARG A 367 4.56 7.15 5.47
C ARG A 367 4.55 5.65 5.15
N GLU A 368 4.15 4.83 6.12
CA GLU A 368 4.08 3.36 5.97
C GLU A 368 2.97 2.95 4.98
N VAL A 369 1.80 3.61 5.03
CA VAL A 369 0.72 3.40 4.06
C VAL A 369 1.14 3.81 2.65
N TYR A 370 1.80 4.96 2.45
CA TYR A 370 2.32 5.34 1.12
C TYR A 370 3.37 4.34 0.60
N CYS A 371 4.27 3.84 1.47
CA CYS A 371 5.26 2.82 1.10
C CYS A 371 4.60 1.51 0.64
N ARG A 372 3.52 1.09 1.30
CA ARG A 372 2.71 -0.08 0.90
C ARG A 372 1.94 0.19 -0.40
N ALA A 373 1.38 1.39 -0.57
CA ALA A 373 0.64 1.78 -1.76
C ALA A 373 1.51 1.72 -3.02
N THR A 374 2.73 2.26 -2.97
CA THR A 374 3.65 2.27 -4.13
C THR A 374 4.28 0.91 -4.41
N LYS A 375 4.36 0.00 -3.44
CA LYS A 375 4.68 -1.41 -3.66
C LYS A 375 3.54 -2.19 -4.33
N ASN A 376 2.29 -1.87 -4.00
CA ASN A 376 1.10 -2.55 -4.52
C ASN A 376 0.70 -2.08 -5.92
N CYS A 377 0.74 -0.76 -6.14
CA CYS A 377 0.35 -0.10 -7.38
C CYS A 377 1.51 0.75 -7.94
N PRO A 378 2.68 0.16 -8.26
CA PRO A 378 3.86 0.90 -8.72
C PRO A 378 3.65 1.68 -10.02
N TRP A 379 2.66 1.30 -10.84
CA TRP A 379 2.32 1.93 -12.12
C TRP A 379 1.51 3.24 -12.00
N VAL A 380 1.22 3.72 -10.78
CA VAL A 380 0.41 4.94 -10.54
C VAL A 380 1.30 6.10 -10.10
N GLY A 381 1.59 7.03 -11.02
CA GLY A 381 2.45 8.19 -10.75
C GLY A 381 1.96 9.08 -9.60
N GLU A 382 0.64 9.27 -9.46
CA GLU A 382 0.04 10.10 -8.39
C GLU A 382 0.42 9.58 -6.98
N LEU A 383 0.53 8.26 -6.78
CA LEU A 383 0.93 7.68 -5.50
C LEU A 383 2.38 8.03 -5.15
N TRP A 384 3.29 8.00 -6.13
CA TRP A 384 4.70 8.36 -5.94
C TRP A 384 4.89 9.86 -5.68
N VAL A 385 4.20 10.71 -6.43
CA VAL A 385 4.15 12.17 -6.20
C VAL A 385 3.68 12.48 -4.79
N ARG A 386 2.57 11.89 -4.36
CA ARG A 386 2.03 12.05 -3.00
C ARG A 386 2.98 11.51 -1.93
N TYR A 387 3.64 10.38 -2.18
CA TYR A 387 4.61 9.81 -1.24
C TYR A 387 5.82 10.74 -1.03
N LEU A 388 6.38 11.31 -2.12
CA LEU A 388 7.45 12.31 -2.02
C LEU A 388 7.01 13.55 -1.22
N LEU A 389 5.79 14.05 -1.45
CA LEU A 389 5.23 15.15 -0.68
C LEU A 389 4.99 14.79 0.80
N CYS A 390 4.59 13.55 1.10
CA CYS A 390 4.47 13.06 2.48
C CYS A 390 5.83 13.00 3.18
N LEU A 391 6.87 12.53 2.49
CA LEU A 391 8.25 12.50 3.00
C LEU A 391 8.79 13.91 3.23
N GLU A 392 8.53 14.84 2.32
CA GLU A 392 8.90 16.25 2.48
C GLU A 392 8.23 16.88 3.72
N ARG A 393 6.91 16.71 3.88
CA ARG A 393 6.17 17.16 5.08
C ARG A 393 6.69 16.51 6.38
N GLY A 394 7.23 15.28 6.28
CA GLY A 394 7.87 14.56 7.37
C GLY A 394 9.32 14.96 7.64
N ASN A 395 9.87 15.95 6.93
CA ASN A 395 11.28 16.37 6.98
C ASN A 395 12.26 15.21 6.70
N ALA A 396 11.91 14.32 5.77
CA ALA A 396 12.76 13.20 5.38
C ALA A 396 14.14 13.67 4.85
N SER A 397 15.13 12.79 4.98
CA SER A 397 16.47 13.07 4.48
C SER A 397 16.48 13.16 2.95
N GLU A 398 17.39 13.98 2.42
CA GLU A 398 17.55 14.14 0.97
C GLU A 398 17.91 12.80 0.28
N LYS A 399 18.67 11.94 0.96
CA LYS A 399 18.99 10.58 0.52
C LYS A 399 17.76 9.67 0.43
N GLU A 400 16.80 9.81 1.34
CA GLU A 400 15.54 9.04 1.35
C GLU A 400 14.63 9.49 0.19
N LEU A 401 14.47 10.81 0.01
CA LEU A 401 13.74 11.39 -1.12
C LEU A 401 14.35 10.98 -2.46
N ALA A 402 15.67 11.08 -2.62
CA ALA A 402 16.37 10.66 -3.83
C ALA A 402 16.24 9.15 -4.11
N SER A 403 16.22 8.30 -3.07
CA SER A 403 16.02 6.86 -3.22
C SER A 403 14.60 6.52 -3.68
N VAL A 404 13.57 7.16 -3.10
CA VAL A 404 12.17 6.97 -3.52
C VAL A 404 11.91 7.50 -4.93
N PHE A 405 12.51 8.64 -5.26
CA PHE A 405 12.47 9.20 -6.61
C PHE A 405 13.17 8.28 -7.64
N GLY A 406 14.35 7.75 -7.30
CA GLY A 406 15.04 6.77 -8.16
C GLY A 406 14.24 5.48 -8.39
N LYS A 407 13.51 4.99 -7.39
CA LYS A 407 12.61 3.84 -7.52
C LYS A 407 11.42 4.14 -8.43
N SER A 408 10.79 5.31 -8.28
CA SER A 408 9.65 5.69 -9.13
C SER A 408 10.01 5.82 -10.61
N LEU A 409 11.22 6.26 -10.95
CA LEU A 409 11.70 6.30 -12.33
C LEU A 409 11.95 4.90 -12.95
N GLN A 410 12.02 3.84 -12.14
CA GLN A 410 12.13 2.45 -12.61
C GLN A 410 10.75 1.81 -12.87
N CYS A 411 9.66 2.45 -12.42
CA CYS A 411 8.30 2.00 -12.66
C CYS A 411 7.83 2.39 -14.08
N THR A 412 6.87 1.63 -14.61
CA THR A 412 6.19 1.91 -15.89
C THR A 412 4.83 2.57 -15.61
N PHE A 413 4.74 3.89 -15.77
CA PHE A 413 3.49 4.64 -15.64
C PHE A 413 2.66 4.58 -16.92
N SER A 414 1.38 4.92 -16.81
CA SER A 414 0.43 4.84 -17.93
C SER A 414 0.62 5.98 -18.93
N THR A 415 1.00 7.17 -18.44
CA THR A 415 1.21 8.38 -19.23
C THR A 415 2.59 8.96 -19.00
N ILE A 416 3.09 9.73 -19.97
CA ILE A 416 4.39 10.40 -19.86
C ILE A 416 4.29 11.63 -18.93
N ASP A 417 3.10 12.23 -18.83
CA ASP A 417 2.83 13.38 -17.96
C ASP A 417 2.97 13.02 -16.47
N GLU A 418 2.71 11.77 -16.07
CA GLU A 418 3.00 11.27 -14.71
C GLU A 418 4.49 11.36 -14.35
N TYR A 419 5.40 11.12 -15.30
CA TYR A 419 6.84 11.33 -15.08
C TYR A 419 7.16 12.83 -14.99
N LEU A 420 6.51 13.67 -15.79
CA LEU A 420 6.68 15.12 -15.72
C LEU A 420 6.26 15.65 -14.34
N ASP A 421 5.11 15.23 -13.82
CA ASP A 421 4.64 15.59 -12.47
C ASP A 421 5.60 15.12 -11.38
N LEU A 422 6.21 13.93 -11.52
CA LEU A 422 7.22 13.41 -10.62
C LEU A 422 8.50 14.28 -10.64
N PHE A 423 9.03 14.62 -11.83
CA PHE A 423 10.18 15.51 -11.98
C PHE A 423 9.90 16.92 -11.45
N LEU A 424 8.73 17.49 -11.75
CA LEU A 424 8.31 18.79 -11.24
C LEU A 424 8.22 18.77 -9.72
N THR A 425 7.54 17.79 -9.13
CA THR A 425 7.45 17.60 -7.66
C THR A 425 8.83 17.52 -7.01
N ARG A 426 9.76 16.80 -7.63
CA ARG A 426 11.14 16.64 -7.15
C ARG A 426 11.92 17.95 -7.17
N VAL A 427 11.87 18.69 -8.28
CA VAL A 427 12.46 20.04 -8.40
C VAL A 427 11.84 20.98 -7.35
N ASP A 428 10.53 20.90 -7.16
CA ASP A 428 9.80 21.79 -6.26
C ASP A 428 10.17 21.56 -4.79
N GLY A 429 10.39 20.29 -4.40
CA GLY A 429 10.94 19.93 -3.09
C GLY A 429 12.38 20.42 -2.89
N LEU A 430 13.26 20.23 -3.89
CA LEU A 430 14.63 20.76 -3.84
C LEU A 430 14.66 22.30 -3.72
N ARG A 431 13.81 22.99 -4.49
CA ARG A 431 13.64 24.45 -4.42
C ARG A 431 13.17 24.91 -3.05
N ARG A 432 12.18 24.22 -2.45
CA ARG A 432 11.71 24.54 -1.09
C ARG A 432 12.82 24.33 -0.06
N ARG A 433 13.56 23.22 -0.12
CA ARG A 433 14.71 22.95 0.77
C ARG A 433 15.77 24.06 0.66
N LEU A 434 16.17 24.43 -0.57
CA LEU A 434 17.15 25.49 -0.81
C LEU A 434 16.74 26.83 -0.16
N LEU A 435 15.45 27.21 -0.25
CA LEU A 435 14.94 28.44 0.37
C LEU A 435 14.92 28.44 1.91
N PHE A 436 15.13 27.29 2.56
CA PHE A 436 15.20 27.16 4.02
C PHE A 436 16.62 26.90 4.56
N THR A 437 17.61 26.68 3.69
CA THR A 437 19.02 26.42 4.06
C THR A 437 19.83 27.73 4.07
N THR A 438 20.94 27.76 4.81
CA THR A 438 21.84 28.93 4.90
C THR A 438 23.09 28.81 4.04
N GLU A 439 23.26 29.75 3.12
CA GLU A 439 24.42 30.27 2.33
C GLU A 439 25.54 29.32 1.86
N VAL A 440 26.01 28.36 2.67
CA VAL A 440 27.19 27.53 2.35
C VAL A 440 26.83 26.22 1.63
N GLU A 441 25.63 25.68 1.84
CA GLU A 441 25.15 24.49 1.11
C GLU A 441 24.47 24.84 -0.23
N ASP A 442 24.13 26.11 -0.44
CA ASP A 442 23.25 26.57 -1.52
C ASP A 442 23.82 26.30 -2.93
N VAL A 443 25.15 26.39 -3.09
CA VAL A 443 25.84 26.13 -4.37
C VAL A 443 25.72 24.66 -4.79
N LEU A 444 25.81 23.72 -3.83
CA LEU A 444 25.68 22.28 -4.08
C LEU A 444 24.20 21.89 -4.28
N ASN A 445 23.30 22.47 -3.49
CA ASN A 445 21.87 22.27 -3.61
C ASN A 445 21.33 22.77 -4.97
N TYR A 446 21.84 23.90 -5.48
CA TYR A 446 21.44 24.41 -6.78
C TYR A 446 22.00 23.60 -7.97
N SER A 447 23.20 23.03 -7.85
CA SER A 447 23.70 22.12 -8.91
C SER A 447 22.84 20.86 -9.06
N LEU A 448 22.28 20.35 -7.95
CA LEU A 448 21.35 19.21 -7.97
C LEU A 448 20.01 19.54 -8.65
N ILE A 449 19.54 20.79 -8.53
CA ILE A 449 18.34 21.27 -9.27
C ILE A 449 18.63 21.27 -10.78
N ARG A 450 19.79 21.80 -11.20
CA ARG A 450 20.23 21.77 -12.62
C ARG A 450 20.35 20.35 -13.16
N GLU A 451 20.97 19.44 -12.40
CA GLU A 451 21.08 18.02 -12.77
C GLU A 451 19.70 17.36 -12.91
N THR A 452 18.77 17.64 -11.98
CA THR A 452 17.40 17.12 -12.03
C THR A 452 16.65 17.60 -13.27
N PHE A 453 16.77 18.88 -13.64
CA PHE A 453 16.18 19.40 -14.88
C PHE A 453 16.82 18.83 -16.15
N GLN A 454 18.14 18.67 -16.18
CA GLN A 454 18.83 18.08 -17.32
C GLN A 454 18.40 16.62 -17.53
N ASN A 455 18.37 15.83 -16.45
CA ASN A 455 17.86 14.46 -16.46
C ASN A 455 16.38 14.40 -16.89
N ALA A 456 15.52 15.28 -16.36
CA ALA A 456 14.12 15.40 -16.80
C ALA A 456 14.01 15.67 -18.30
N SER A 457 14.82 16.60 -18.82
CA SER A 457 14.85 16.92 -20.24
C SER A 457 15.31 15.73 -21.07
N ASP A 458 16.43 15.09 -20.74
CA ASP A 458 16.98 13.96 -21.49
C ASP A 458 16.07 12.72 -21.47
N TYR A 459 15.42 12.44 -20.34
CA TYR A 459 14.45 11.35 -20.19
C TYR A 459 13.17 11.61 -21.01
N LEU A 460 12.59 12.80 -20.90
CA LEU A 460 11.33 13.15 -21.56
C LEU A 460 11.49 13.49 -23.05
N LEU A 461 12.68 13.91 -23.50
CA LEU A 461 12.98 14.34 -24.88
C LEU A 461 12.67 13.27 -25.94
N GLN A 462 12.74 11.99 -25.59
CA GLN A 462 12.44 10.91 -26.52
C GLN A 462 10.95 10.83 -26.86
N HIS A 463 10.08 11.28 -25.94
CA HIS A 463 8.64 11.08 -26.00
C HIS A 463 7.80 12.38 -26.09
N LEU A 464 8.25 13.50 -25.48
CA LEU A 464 7.52 14.79 -25.42
C LEU A 464 8.00 15.84 -26.44
N LYS A 465 8.38 15.44 -27.66
CA LYS A 465 8.79 16.39 -28.70
C LYS A 465 7.59 17.23 -29.16
N ASN A 466 7.68 18.54 -28.99
CA ASN A 466 6.61 19.52 -29.26
C ASN A 466 5.36 19.36 -28.36
N THR A 467 5.55 19.11 -27.06
CA THR A 467 4.45 19.10 -26.07
C THR A 467 4.57 20.29 -25.11
N ASP A 468 3.43 20.86 -24.70
CA ASP A 468 3.36 21.99 -23.75
C ASP A 468 4.06 21.70 -22.42
N GLY A 469 4.03 20.44 -21.96
CA GLY A 469 4.74 20.00 -20.75
C GLY A 469 6.25 20.26 -20.80
N LEU A 470 6.89 20.10 -21.97
CA LEU A 470 8.32 20.39 -22.13
C LEU A 470 8.60 21.89 -22.10
N VAL A 471 7.69 22.71 -22.64
CA VAL A 471 7.73 24.18 -22.58
C VAL A 471 7.54 24.66 -21.13
N HIS A 472 6.61 24.04 -20.39
CA HIS A 472 6.40 24.32 -18.97
C HIS A 472 7.64 24.01 -18.15
N LEU A 473 8.25 22.83 -18.34
CA LEU A 473 9.47 22.40 -17.64
C LEU A 473 10.64 23.36 -17.88
N HIS A 474 10.95 23.68 -19.14
CA HIS A 474 12.06 24.57 -19.49
C HIS A 474 11.79 26.03 -19.10
N GLY A 475 10.54 26.49 -19.21
CA GLY A 475 10.14 27.80 -18.71
C GLY A 475 10.22 27.90 -17.19
N TYR A 476 9.96 26.81 -16.46
CA TYR A 476 10.17 26.77 -15.02
C TYR A 476 11.65 26.79 -14.66
N TRP A 477 12.47 25.97 -15.35
CA TRP A 477 13.93 25.97 -15.18
C TRP A 477 14.52 27.37 -15.40
N ALA A 478 14.21 28.03 -16.53
CA ALA A 478 14.71 29.37 -16.81
C ALA A 478 14.29 30.41 -15.74
N ARG A 479 13.08 30.31 -15.18
CA ARG A 479 12.66 31.16 -14.04
C ARG A 479 13.50 30.90 -12.80
N LEU A 480 13.84 29.65 -12.47
CA LEU A 480 14.70 29.33 -11.33
C LEU A 480 16.17 29.75 -11.54
N GLU A 481 16.68 29.69 -12.77
CA GLU A 481 18.00 30.24 -13.12
C GLU A 481 18.09 31.75 -12.88
N LEU A 482 17.00 32.48 -13.14
CA LEU A 482 16.93 33.91 -12.84
C LEU A 482 16.72 34.20 -11.35
N SER A 483 15.82 33.46 -10.67
CA SER A 483 15.43 33.78 -9.28
C SER A 483 16.38 33.25 -8.21
N LEU A 484 17.08 32.14 -8.46
CA LEU A 484 17.92 31.46 -7.49
C LEU A 484 19.37 31.31 -7.99
N GLY A 485 19.55 30.96 -9.27
CA GLY A 485 20.89 30.88 -9.88
C GLY A 485 21.54 32.25 -10.14
N THR A 486 20.71 33.31 -10.29
CA THR A 486 21.09 34.65 -10.79
C THR A 486 21.83 34.66 -12.15
N ASP A 487 21.72 33.58 -12.92
CA ASP A 487 22.51 33.35 -14.13
C ASP A 487 21.65 33.53 -15.40
N LEU A 488 21.68 34.76 -15.92
CA LEU A 488 21.01 35.13 -17.16
C LEU A 488 21.53 34.36 -18.39
N VAL A 489 22.80 33.93 -18.38
CA VAL A 489 23.39 33.19 -19.50
C VAL A 489 22.88 31.74 -19.51
N ALA A 490 22.80 31.11 -18.34
CA ALA A 490 22.15 29.80 -18.18
C ALA A 490 20.66 29.86 -18.57
N ALA A 491 19.91 30.85 -18.08
CA ALA A 491 18.49 31.02 -18.41
C ALA A 491 18.23 31.14 -19.92
N ARG A 492 19.06 31.92 -20.63
CA ARG A 492 19.03 32.01 -22.10
C ARG A 492 19.43 30.69 -22.77
N GLY A 493 20.43 29.99 -22.24
CA GLY A 493 20.85 28.67 -22.72
C GLY A 493 19.74 27.61 -22.64
N VAL A 494 18.95 27.62 -21.57
CA VAL A 494 17.77 26.75 -21.41
C VAL A 494 16.73 27.01 -22.51
N TRP A 495 16.39 28.27 -22.78
CA TRP A 495 15.45 28.63 -23.85
C TRP A 495 15.99 28.33 -25.25
N GLU A 496 17.27 28.58 -25.55
CA GLU A 496 17.87 28.22 -26.84
C GLU A 496 17.94 26.69 -27.04
N SER A 497 18.17 25.92 -25.97
CA SER A 497 18.09 24.45 -26.02
C SER A 497 16.65 23.99 -26.29
N LEU A 498 15.64 24.58 -25.63
CA LEU A 498 14.23 24.31 -25.91
C LEU A 498 13.88 24.66 -27.36
N LEU A 499 14.32 25.81 -27.90
CA LEU A 499 14.01 26.20 -29.28
C LEU A 499 14.69 25.33 -30.34
N ARG A 500 15.77 24.62 -29.99
CA ARG A 500 16.35 23.55 -30.84
C ARG A 500 15.44 22.31 -30.90
N ILE A 501 14.66 22.05 -29.86
CA ILE A 501 13.79 20.86 -29.71
C ILE A 501 12.36 21.16 -30.19
N CYS A 502 11.75 22.23 -29.65
CA CYS A 502 10.36 22.65 -29.84
C CYS A 502 10.25 23.95 -30.65
N GLY A 503 11.23 24.28 -31.50
CA GLY A 503 11.22 25.51 -32.32
C GLY A 503 10.07 25.65 -33.31
N SER A 504 9.24 24.61 -33.47
CA SER A 504 7.98 24.56 -34.23
C SER A 504 6.72 24.87 -33.40
N MET A 505 6.83 25.04 -32.09
CA MET A 505 5.74 25.52 -31.20
C MET A 505 5.83 27.02 -31.02
N LEU A 506 4.71 27.74 -31.11
CA LEU A 506 4.69 29.20 -30.90
C LEU A 506 4.90 29.56 -29.43
N GLU A 507 4.39 28.69 -28.55
CA GLU A 507 4.37 28.76 -27.10
C GLU A 507 5.81 28.82 -26.53
N ALA A 508 6.72 28.05 -27.11
CA ALA A 508 8.14 28.06 -26.78
C ALA A 508 8.83 29.41 -27.12
N TRP A 509 8.44 30.06 -28.22
CA TRP A 509 8.94 31.39 -28.56
C TRP A 509 8.32 32.47 -27.67
N GLN A 510 7.02 32.38 -27.40
CA GLN A 510 6.30 33.31 -26.51
C GLN A 510 6.89 33.30 -25.11
N GLY A 511 7.20 32.12 -24.55
CA GLY A 511 7.82 32.00 -23.23
C GLY A 511 9.19 32.68 -23.13
N TYR A 512 10.08 32.47 -24.11
CA TYR A 512 11.39 33.12 -24.14
C TYR A 512 11.27 34.65 -24.33
N ILE A 513 10.40 35.09 -25.23
CA ILE A 513 10.14 36.52 -25.47
C ILE A 513 9.56 37.20 -24.22
N ALA A 514 8.63 36.55 -23.51
CA ALA A 514 8.07 37.07 -22.26
C ALA A 514 9.15 37.29 -21.20
N MET A 515 10.06 36.33 -21.01
CA MET A 515 11.20 36.47 -20.09
C MET A 515 12.09 37.68 -20.42
N GLU A 516 12.44 37.90 -21.68
CA GLU A 516 13.27 39.06 -22.06
C GLU A 516 12.51 40.40 -21.94
N ILE A 517 11.17 40.39 -22.07
CA ILE A 517 10.33 41.57 -21.82
C ILE A 517 10.25 41.89 -20.32
N GLU A 518 10.02 40.88 -19.47
CA GLU A 518 9.98 41.03 -18.00
C GLU A 518 11.30 41.57 -17.44
N LEU A 519 12.44 41.18 -18.04
CA LEU A 519 13.77 41.71 -17.70
C LEU A 519 14.09 43.08 -18.33
N GLY A 520 13.21 43.63 -19.17
CA GLY A 520 13.41 44.91 -19.85
C GLY A 520 14.38 44.88 -21.04
N HIS A 521 14.81 43.71 -21.51
CA HIS A 521 15.74 43.53 -22.63
C HIS A 521 15.05 43.65 -24.00
N ILE A 522 14.41 44.80 -24.23
CA ILE A 522 13.57 45.08 -25.41
C ILE A 522 14.28 44.80 -26.75
N ASN A 523 15.59 45.02 -26.84
CA ASN A 523 16.36 44.76 -28.07
C ASN A 523 16.47 43.27 -28.39
N GLU A 524 16.61 42.40 -27.38
CA GLU A 524 16.65 40.95 -27.58
C GLU A 524 15.25 40.37 -27.77
N ALA A 525 14.24 40.87 -27.06
CA ALA A 525 12.85 40.53 -27.36
C ALA A 525 12.51 40.81 -28.85
N ARG A 526 12.97 41.96 -29.40
CA ARG A 526 12.83 42.27 -30.84
C ARG A 526 13.65 41.37 -31.76
N SER A 527 14.83 40.90 -31.33
CA SER A 527 15.67 39.98 -32.12
C SER A 527 14.99 38.60 -32.22
N LEU A 528 14.45 38.11 -31.09
CA LEU A 528 13.68 36.87 -30.99
C LEU A 528 12.35 36.95 -31.75
N TYR A 529 11.59 38.05 -31.67
CA TYR A 529 10.38 38.24 -32.48
C TYR A 529 10.64 38.12 -33.98
N LYS A 530 11.73 38.72 -34.49
CA LYS A 530 12.13 38.60 -35.91
C LYS A 530 12.49 37.16 -36.27
N ARG A 531 13.18 36.45 -35.37
CA ARG A 531 13.57 35.04 -35.55
C ARG A 531 12.34 34.12 -35.57
N CYS A 532 11.40 34.33 -34.66
CA CYS A 532 10.09 33.67 -34.62
C CYS A 532 9.28 33.91 -35.91
N TYR A 533 9.15 35.17 -36.35
CA TYR A 533 8.40 35.53 -37.58
C TYR A 533 8.96 34.88 -38.86
N SER A 534 10.24 34.50 -38.88
CA SER A 534 10.86 33.77 -40.00
C SER A 534 10.51 32.28 -40.05
N LYS A 535 9.93 31.71 -38.99
CA LYS A 535 9.52 30.30 -38.92
C LYS A 535 8.09 30.12 -39.42
N ARG A 536 7.81 28.94 -39.99
CA ARG A 536 6.44 28.52 -40.33
C ARG A 536 5.94 27.58 -39.25
N PHE A 537 4.83 27.95 -38.62
CA PHE A 537 4.16 27.13 -37.62
C PHE A 537 3.08 26.28 -38.29
N PRO A 538 2.98 24.96 -38.01
CA PRO A 538 1.86 24.15 -38.48
C PRO A 538 0.57 24.59 -37.76
N GLY A 539 -0.58 24.43 -38.42
CA GLY A 539 -1.91 24.75 -37.84
C GLY A 539 -2.36 26.21 -37.98
N THR A 540 -1.46 27.20 -38.07
CA THR A 540 -1.82 28.63 -38.25
C THR A 540 -2.09 29.01 -39.71
N GLY A 541 -3.00 28.29 -40.38
CA GLY A 541 -3.70 28.74 -41.59
C GLY A 541 -2.85 29.26 -42.76
N SER A 542 -1.58 28.85 -42.88
CA SER A 542 -0.60 29.47 -43.78
C SER A 542 -0.70 29.05 -45.25
N GLU A 543 -1.90 28.66 -45.70
CA GLU A 543 -2.27 28.71 -47.13
C GLU A 543 -2.69 30.12 -47.58
N ASN A 544 -3.20 30.97 -46.67
CA ASN A 544 -3.65 32.32 -47.03
C ASN A 544 -2.65 33.43 -46.67
N ARG A 545 -2.03 34.00 -47.71
CA ARG A 545 -1.35 35.30 -47.67
C ARG A 545 -2.34 36.44 -47.45
N SER A 546 -2.74 36.69 -46.21
CA SER A 546 -3.29 37.99 -45.78
C SER A 546 -3.33 38.02 -44.27
N GLY A 547 -2.53 38.89 -43.64
CA GLY A 547 -2.41 38.89 -42.19
C GLY A 547 -3.66 39.40 -41.49
N HIS A 548 -4.04 38.74 -40.39
CA HIS A 548 -4.60 39.34 -39.16
C HIS A 548 -4.57 38.29 -38.05
N LEU A 549 -3.76 38.51 -37.00
CA LEU A 549 -3.97 37.99 -35.65
C LEU A 549 -3.51 39.09 -34.66
N PRO A 550 -4.25 39.34 -33.56
CA PRO A 550 -4.28 40.66 -32.93
C PRO A 550 -3.30 40.81 -31.76
N PHE A 551 -2.01 41.02 -32.03
CA PHE A 551 -1.07 41.51 -31.03
C PHE A 551 -0.17 42.63 -31.58
N VAL A 552 -0.81 43.75 -31.94
CA VAL A 552 -0.16 45.06 -32.00
C VAL A 552 -0.75 45.92 -30.88
N VAL A 553 -0.27 45.68 -29.66
CA VAL A 553 -0.49 46.57 -28.52
C VAL A 553 0.88 46.96 -27.99
N THR A 554 1.32 48.16 -28.43
CA THR A 554 2.33 49.03 -27.80
C THR A 554 3.49 48.37 -27.05
N LEU A 555 4.63 48.28 -27.75
CA LEU A 555 5.96 48.58 -27.20
C LEU A 555 6.09 50.06 -26.83
#